data_AF-A0A0R3R9V0-F1
#
_entry.id   AF-A0A0R3R9V0-F1
#
_cell.length_a   1.000
_cell.length_b   1.000
_cell.length_c   1.000
_cell.angle_alpha   90.00
_cell.angle_beta   90.00
_cell.angle_gamma   90.00
#
_symmetry.space_group_name_H-M   'P 1'
#
loop_
_entity.id
_entity.type
_entity.pdbx_description
1 polymer ?
#
loop_
_entity_poly.entity_id
_entity_poly.type
_entity_poly.pdbx_seq_one_letter_code
_entity_poly.pdbx_strand_id
1 'polypeptide(L)'
;MLACANVLNEEGHRMVIAFMSGNKEISDEIEPENVSVHPYPHLGDLLTLKLSETYEDEIRPDGTIQKMRVETFFQMDYRTGEWKRLRKTRALRPEEMRTFQQMFIQSAHTPAAS
;
A
#
# COMPACT_ATOMS: atom_id res chain seq x y z
N MET A 1 11.85 -3.49 -13.72
CA MET A 1 11.11 -4.70 -13.29
C MET A 1 10.15 -4.35 -12.15
N LEU A 2 8.99 -3.75 -12.45
CA LEU A 2 7.91 -3.50 -11.47
C LEU A 2 6.62 -4.27 -11.80
N ALA A 3 6.55 -4.94 -12.97
CA ALA A 3 5.39 -5.71 -13.38
C ALA A 3 5.10 -6.90 -12.44
N CYS A 4 6.13 -7.42 -11.77
CA CYS A 4 6.02 -8.49 -10.79
C CYS A 4 5.75 -8.01 -9.35
N ALA A 5 5.83 -6.71 -9.05
CA ALA A 5 5.54 -6.18 -7.71
C ALA A 5 4.04 -6.19 -7.38
N ASN A 6 3.19 -6.26 -8.40
CA ASN A 6 1.74 -6.37 -8.27
C ASN A 6 1.23 -7.81 -8.47
N VAL A 7 2.12 -8.78 -8.75
CA VAL A 7 1.74 -10.19 -8.84
C VAL A 7 1.78 -10.74 -7.42
N LEU A 8 0.61 -10.72 -6.78
CA LEU A 8 0.43 -11.36 -5.49
C LEU A 8 0.51 -12.88 -5.67
N ASN A 9 1.24 -13.55 -4.79
CA ASN A 9 1.11 -15.00 -4.65
C ASN A 9 -0.21 -15.32 -3.92
N GLU A 10 -0.56 -16.59 -3.81
CA GLU A 10 -1.81 -17.03 -3.16
C GLU A 10 -1.95 -16.46 -1.74
N GLU A 11 -0.84 -16.38 -1.00
CA GLU A 11 -0.80 -15.79 0.33
C GLU A 11 -1.07 -14.27 0.32
N GLY A 12 -0.49 -13.54 -0.63
CA GLY A 12 -0.75 -12.12 -0.83
C GLY A 12 -2.22 -11.84 -1.19
N HIS A 13 -2.82 -12.70 -2.02
CA HIS A 13 -4.26 -12.63 -2.31
C HIS A 13 -5.11 -12.86 -1.06
N ARG A 14 -4.80 -13.89 -0.25
CA ARG A 14 -5.49 -14.13 1.03
C ARG A 14 -5.33 -12.94 1.98
N MET A 15 -4.17 -12.31 2.02
CA MET A 15 -3.91 -11.16 2.87
C MET A 15 -4.74 -9.94 2.44
N VAL A 16 -4.82 -9.65 1.14
CA VAL A 16 -5.66 -8.56 0.64
C VAL A 16 -7.14 -8.83 0.91
N ILE A 17 -7.62 -10.06 0.69
CA ILE A 17 -9.02 -10.44 0.96
C ILE A 17 -9.33 -10.28 2.44
N ALA A 18 -8.47 -10.79 3.32
CA ALA A 18 -8.61 -10.66 4.78
C ALA A 18 -8.62 -9.20 5.24
N PHE A 19 -7.83 -8.36 4.59
CA PHE A 19 -7.78 -6.94 4.87
C PHE A 19 -9.10 -6.25 4.44
N MET A 20 -9.61 -6.60 3.26
CA MET A 20 -10.85 -6.05 2.72
C MET A 20 -12.11 -6.57 3.42
N SER A 21 -12.08 -7.80 3.93
CA SER A 21 -13.19 -8.38 4.69
C SER A 21 -13.31 -7.83 6.10
N GLY A 22 -12.25 -7.21 6.62
CA GLY A 22 -12.17 -6.74 8.00
C GLY A 22 -12.37 -7.86 9.01
N ASN A 23 -12.77 -7.48 10.23
CA ASN A 23 -13.36 -8.40 11.19
C ASN A 23 -14.81 -8.61 10.78
N LYS A 24 -15.17 -9.79 10.28
CA LYS A 24 -16.58 -10.15 10.17
C LYS A 24 -17.13 -10.15 11.59
N GLU A 25 -18.12 -9.29 11.86
CA GLU A 25 -18.69 -9.11 13.19
C GLU A 25 -18.96 -10.47 13.84
N ILE A 26 -18.48 -10.62 15.07
CA ILE A 26 -19.13 -11.52 16.03
C ILE A 26 -20.47 -10.84 16.30
N SER A 27 -21.51 -11.13 15.52
CA SER A 27 -22.84 -10.85 16.01
C SER A 27 -23.08 -11.80 17.19
N ASP A 28 -23.67 -11.30 18.27
CA ASP A 28 -23.92 -12.05 19.51
C ASP A 28 -24.79 -13.33 19.29
N GLU A 29 -25.27 -13.53 18.07
CA GLU A 29 -26.08 -14.67 17.61
C GLU A 29 -25.28 -15.75 16.85
N ILE A 30 -23.98 -15.55 16.63
CA ILE A 30 -23.15 -16.49 15.86
C ILE A 30 -22.54 -17.54 16.78
N GLU A 31 -22.92 -18.80 16.53
CA GLU A 31 -22.28 -20.02 17.04
C GLU A 31 -20.73 -19.88 17.03
N PRO A 32 -20.01 -20.34 18.08
CA PRO A 32 -18.58 -20.11 18.30
C PRO A 32 -17.64 -20.61 17.18
N GLU A 33 -18.18 -21.30 16.18
CA GLU A 33 -17.51 -21.80 14.98
C GLU A 33 -17.26 -20.76 13.88
N ASN A 34 -17.89 -19.58 13.93
CA ASN A 34 -17.74 -18.54 12.89
C ASN A 34 -17.10 -17.23 13.39
N VAL A 35 -16.20 -17.32 14.38
CA VAL A 35 -15.33 -16.19 14.74
C VAL A 35 -14.48 -15.83 13.52
N SER A 36 -14.55 -14.57 13.08
CA SER A 36 -13.64 -14.04 12.05
C SER A 36 -12.21 -14.07 12.58
N VAL A 37 -11.52 -15.18 12.36
CA VAL A 37 -10.15 -15.39 12.83
C VAL A 37 -9.23 -14.47 12.04
N HIS A 38 -8.50 -13.60 12.74
CA HIS A 38 -7.34 -12.88 12.19
C HIS A 38 -6.45 -13.90 11.44
N PRO A 39 -6.35 -13.87 10.10
CA PRO A 39 -5.73 -14.98 9.36
C PRO A 39 -4.21 -15.06 9.55
N TYR A 40 -3.60 -14.00 10.08
CA TYR A 40 -2.16 -13.91 10.35
C TYR A 40 -1.83 -13.54 11.81
N PRO A 41 -2.28 -14.30 12.82
CA PRO A 41 -2.19 -13.86 14.22
C PRO A 41 -0.74 -13.70 14.69
N HIS A 42 0.20 -14.36 14.04
CA HIS A 42 1.64 -14.23 14.27
C HIS A 42 2.22 -12.85 13.88
N LEU A 43 1.50 -12.06 13.07
CA LEU A 43 1.89 -10.70 12.68
C LEU A 43 1.38 -9.62 13.64
N GLY A 44 0.62 -10.02 14.66
CA GLY A 44 0.00 -9.13 15.63
C GLY A 44 -1.27 -8.46 15.10
N ASP A 45 -2.05 -7.89 16.02
CA ASP A 45 -3.42 -7.45 15.73
C ASP A 45 -3.53 -6.23 14.81
N LEU A 46 -2.44 -5.48 14.62
CA LEU A 46 -2.42 -4.27 13.81
C LEU A 46 -1.63 -4.50 12.54
N LEU A 47 -2.32 -4.81 11.43
CA LEU A 47 -1.68 -5.01 10.14
C LEU A 47 -1.68 -3.73 9.31
N THR A 48 -0.59 -3.48 8.58
CA THR A 48 -0.46 -2.34 7.66
C THR A 48 -0.07 -2.83 6.28
N LEU A 49 -0.90 -2.53 5.29
CA LEU A 49 -0.68 -2.84 3.88
C LEU A 49 -0.38 -1.55 3.11
N LYS A 50 0.74 -1.51 2.39
CA LYS A 50 1.02 -0.42 1.46
C LYS A 50 0.32 -0.69 0.14
N LEU A 51 -0.55 0.24 -0.28
CA LEU A 51 -1.36 0.11 -1.49
C LEU A 51 -0.69 0.76 -2.70
N SER A 52 -0.12 1.94 -2.51
CA SER A 52 0.44 2.70 -3.61
C SER A 52 1.63 3.52 -3.19
N GLU A 53 2.45 3.81 -4.20
CA GLU A 53 3.50 4.79 -4.16
C GLU A 53 3.43 5.62 -5.43
N THR A 54 3.31 6.92 -5.26
CA THR A 54 3.30 7.90 -6.35
C THR A 54 4.30 9.01 -6.06
N TYR A 55 4.64 9.75 -7.10
CA TYR A 55 5.53 10.90 -7.03
C TYR A 55 4.81 12.13 -7.55
N GLU A 56 4.74 13.17 -6.72
CA GLU A 56 4.04 14.41 -7.01
C GLU A 56 5.04 15.58 -7.03
N ASP A 57 4.71 16.63 -7.78
CA ASP A 57 5.46 17.89 -7.77
C ASP A 57 4.80 18.89 -6.84
N GLU A 58 5.60 19.48 -5.94
CA GLU A 58 5.18 20.58 -5.07
C GLU A 58 5.95 21.85 -5.44
N ILE A 59 5.23 22.92 -5.76
CA ILE A 59 5.82 24.23 -6.03
C ILE A 59 6.08 24.92 -4.69
N ARG A 60 7.35 25.18 -4.40
CA ARG A 60 7.75 25.91 -3.19
C ARG A 60 7.51 27.42 -3.34
N PRO A 61 7.45 28.16 -2.22
CA PRO A 61 7.29 29.62 -2.25
C PRO A 61 8.38 30.38 -3.04
N ASP A 62 9.57 29.79 -3.19
CA ASP A 62 10.69 30.32 -3.97
C ASP A 62 10.60 30.02 -5.47
N GLY A 63 9.52 29.37 -5.92
CA GLY A 63 9.30 28.98 -7.32
C GLY A 63 10.02 27.70 -7.73
N THR A 64 10.78 27.06 -6.83
CA THR A 64 11.42 25.77 -7.12
C THR A 64 10.42 24.61 -7.04
N ILE A 65 10.66 23.55 -7.83
CA ILE A 65 9.85 22.33 -7.78
C ILE A 65 10.52 21.32 -6.87
N GLN A 66 9.79 20.86 -5.85
CA GLN A 66 10.19 19.76 -4.98
C GLN A 66 9.41 18.51 -5.34
N LYS A 67 10.13 17.43 -5.70
CA LYS A 67 9.52 16.10 -5.86
C LYS A 67 9.15 15.54 -4.49
N MET A 68 7.92 15.06 -4.36
CA MET A 68 7.35 14.47 -3.16
C MET A 68 7.05 12.99 -3.42
N ARG A 69 7.47 12.11 -2.50
CA ARG A 69 7.02 10.72 -2.46
C ARG A 69 5.74 10.66 -1.65
N VAL A 70 4.71 10.06 -2.24
CA VAL A 70 3.40 9.90 -1.64
C VAL A 70 3.10 8.41 -1.54
N GLU A 71 2.93 7.93 -0.32
CA GLU A 71 2.65 6.53 -0.02
C GLU A 71 1.26 6.43 0.60
N THR A 72 0.43 5.52 0.07
CA THR A 72 -0.87 5.20 0.67
C THR A 72 -0.80 3.85 1.34
N PHE A 73 -1.26 3.78 2.58
CA PHE A 73 -1.36 2.56 3.36
C PHE A 73 -2.80 2.38 3.84
N PHE A 74 -3.22 1.14 3.99
CA PHE A 74 -4.32 0.80 4.89
C PHE A 74 -3.75 0.17 6.15
N GLN A 75 -4.36 0.48 7.29
CA GLN A 75 -4.08 -0.16 8.56
C GLN A 75 -5.38 -0.74 9.13
N MET A 76 -5.36 -2.01 9.51
CA MET A 76 -6.49 -2.77 10.07
C MET A 76 -6.12 -3.18 11.50
N ASP A 77 -6.97 -2.80 12.45
CA ASP A 77 -6.92 -3.29 13.82
C ASP A 77 -7.93 -4.45 13.95
N TYR A 78 -7.41 -5.67 14.02
CA TYR A 78 -8.19 -6.89 14.14
C TYR A 78 -8.70 -7.14 15.58
N ARG A 79 -8.37 -6.31 16.58
CA ARG A 79 -9.06 -6.35 17.89
C ARG A 79 -10.37 -5.60 17.86
N THR A 80 -10.37 -4.43 17.22
CA THR A 80 -11.54 -3.53 17.20
C THR A 80 -12.36 -3.64 15.93
N GLY A 81 -11.79 -4.17 14.85
CA GLY A 81 -12.38 -4.13 13.51
C GLY A 81 -12.17 -2.79 12.80
N GLU A 82 -11.53 -1.81 13.45
CA GLU A 82 -11.31 -0.50 12.86
C GLU A 82 -10.26 -0.56 11.75
N TRP A 83 -10.55 0.09 10.64
CA TRP A 83 -9.59 0.29 9.56
C TRP A 83 -9.43 1.77 9.25
N LYS A 84 -8.23 2.14 8.81
CA LYS A 84 -7.93 3.50 8.39
C LYS A 84 -7.03 3.53 7.16
N ARG A 85 -7.28 4.52 6.30
CA ARG A 85 -6.40 4.89 5.20
C ARG A 85 -5.41 5.95 5.66
N LEU A 86 -4.12 5.65 5.58
CA LEU A 86 -3.03 6.56 5.90
C LEU A 86 -2.39 7.04 4.60
N ARG A 87 -2.16 8.36 4.49
CA ARG A 87 -1.36 8.96 3.42
C ARG A 87 -0.11 9.57 4.03
N LYS A 88 1.06 9.10 3.60
CA LYS A 88 2.36 9.62 4.04
C LYS A 88 3.01 10.36 2.88
N THR A 89 3.28 11.63 3.08
CA THR A 89 3.94 12.49 2.09
C THR A 89 5.27 12.96 2.65
N ARG A 90 6.33 12.86 1.85
CA ARG A 90 7.65 13.37 2.22
C ARG A 90 8.43 13.83 1.00
N ALA A 91 9.36 14.75 1.22
CA ALA A 91 10.33 15.12 0.20
C ALA A 91 11.14 13.90 -0.26
N LEU A 92 11.35 13.82 -1.57
CA LEU A 92 12.21 12.81 -2.16
C LEU A 92 13.67 13.14 -1.83
N ARG A 93 14.40 12.16 -1.30
CA ARG A 93 15.81 12.38 -0.96
C ARG A 93 16.68 12.38 -2.23
N PRO A 94 17.86 13.02 -2.21
CA PRO A 94 18.73 13.09 -3.39
C PRO A 94 19.10 11.73 -3.98
N GLU A 95 19.30 10.71 -3.13
CA GLU A 95 19.59 9.35 -3.58
C GLU A 95 18.41 8.70 -4.32
N GLU A 96 17.19 8.97 -3.88
CA GLU A 96 15.96 8.43 -4.47
C GLU A 96 15.58 9.15 -5.77
N MET A 97 15.97 10.43 -5.90
CA MET A 97 15.79 11.21 -7.12
C MET A 97 16.46 10.55 -8.33
N ARG A 98 17.65 9.95 -8.14
CA ARG A 98 18.37 9.25 -9.21
C ARG A 98 17.60 8.02 -9.70
N THR A 99 17.06 7.24 -8.78
CA THR A 99 16.23 6.08 -9.10
C THR A 99 14.94 6.50 -9.80
N PHE A 100 14.28 7.56 -9.32
CA PHE A 100 13.10 8.14 -9.96
C PHE A 100 13.38 8.54 -11.41
N GLN A 101 14.46 9.28 -11.66
CA GLN A 101 14.85 9.67 -13.02
C GLN A 101 15.07 8.45 -13.92
N GLN A 102 15.76 7.42 -13.42
CA GLN A 102 16.04 6.21 -14.19
C GLN A 102 14.76 5.41 -14.53
N MET A 103 13.80 5.33 -13.60
CA MET A 103 12.51 4.65 -13.82
C MET A 103 11.65 5.34 -14.88
N PHE A 104 11.64 6.68 -14.91
CA PHE A 104 10.85 7.46 -15.87
C PHE A 104 11.53 7.63 -17.24
N ILE A 105 12.86 7.60 -17.32
CA ILE A 105 13.58 7.58 -18.60
C ILE A 105 13.38 6.24 -19.34
N GLN A 106 13.34 5.11 -18.63
CA GLN A 106 13.10 3.79 -19.24
C GLN A 106 11.68 3.62 -19.80
N SER A 107 10.68 4.26 -19.18
CA SER A 107 9.28 4.16 -19.64
C SER A 107 9.01 5.00 -20.91
N ALA A 108 9.84 5.99 -21.22
CA ALA A 108 9.77 6.79 -22.44
C ALA A 108 10.40 6.11 -23.68
N HIS A 109 11.18 5.02 -23.49
CA HIS A 109 11.97 4.37 -24.55
C HIS A 109 11.44 2.99 -24.98
N THR A 110 10.17 2.68 -24.80
CA THR A 110 9.59 1.51 -25.47
C THR A 110 9.28 1.90 -26.92
N PRO A 111 10.08 1.50 -27.95
CA PRO A 111 9.62 1.67 -29.31
C PRO A 111 8.37 0.80 -29.47
N ALA A 112 7.31 1.38 -30.03
CA ALA A 112 6.18 0.59 -30.51
C ALA A 112 6.75 -0.47 -31.47
N ALA A 113 6.65 -1.73 -31.09
CA ALA A 113 7.00 -2.83 -31.96
C ALA A 113 6.03 -2.80 -33.15
N SER A 114 6.56 -2.48 -34.33
CA SER A 114 5.88 -2.55 -35.62
C SER A 114 5.56 -3.99 -36.03
#